data_AF-A0A4Q4MNW2-F1
#
_entry.id   AF-A0A4Q4MNW2-F1
#
_cell.length_a   1.000
_cell.length_b   1.000
_cell.length_c   1.000
_cell.angle_alpha   90.00
_cell.angle_beta   90.00
_cell.angle_gamma   90.00
#
_symmetry.space_group_name_H-M   'P 1'
#
loop_
_entity.id
_entity.type
_entity.pdbx_description
1 polymer ?
#
loop_
_entity_poly.entity_id
_entity_poly.type
_entity_poly.pdbx_seq_one_letter_code
_entity_poly.pdbx_strand_id
1 'polypeptide(L)'
;LEGWRKLLTPELAWSDDEYPSTDLNIARVRAKYYGGLYMMLRPYLKLASHTLEFPPPPPGTTGATQNNSPSPYGNAASNRNVQMVDLSEDQHKIIKIACQCINAAIRSTIAFDRVGEEPGSQYQYFQPTRKKRLIVTNIFGTLHAQFGNMLVLASVYKSKLYPLLPSDTWLTKANLAALFKRTIAVISDVAQNSPILRMDLEILKNVQRQHGLE
;
A
#
# COMPACT_ATOMS: atom_id res chain seq x y z
N LEU A 1 3.33 -19.49 -3.40
CA LEU A 1 3.45 -18.65 -4.62
C LEU A 1 4.86 -18.62 -5.18
N GLU A 2 5.90 -18.53 -4.36
CA GLU A 2 7.28 -18.45 -4.88
C GLU A 2 7.72 -19.69 -5.67
N GLY A 3 7.34 -20.89 -5.22
CA GLY A 3 7.55 -22.12 -5.99
C GLY A 3 6.92 -22.07 -7.39
N TRP A 4 5.70 -21.52 -7.51
CA TRP A 4 5.03 -21.34 -8.81
C TRP A 4 5.78 -20.33 -9.70
N ARG A 5 6.23 -19.20 -9.13
CA ARG A 5 7.00 -18.18 -9.86
C ARG A 5 8.29 -18.74 -10.46
N LYS A 6 8.97 -19.65 -9.75
CA LYS A 6 10.21 -20.31 -10.22
C LYS A 6 10.00 -21.28 -11.39
N LEU A 7 8.76 -21.69 -11.66
CA LEU A 7 8.43 -22.57 -12.78
C LEU A 7 8.10 -21.81 -14.07
N LEU A 8 8.13 -20.48 -14.04
CA LEU A 8 7.88 -19.65 -15.22
C LEU A 8 9.04 -19.79 -16.21
N THR A 9 8.72 -19.74 -17.51
CA THR A 9 9.73 -19.69 -18.56
C THR A 9 10.52 -18.38 -18.48
N PRO A 10 11.76 -18.32 -18.99
CA PRO A 10 12.61 -17.13 -18.90
C PRO A 10 11.93 -15.85 -19.45
N GLU A 11 11.06 -15.98 -20.45
CA GLU A 11 10.35 -14.87 -21.07
C GLU A 11 9.27 -14.26 -20.17
N LEU A 12 8.75 -15.04 -19.21
CA LEU A 12 7.74 -14.60 -18.24
C LEU A 12 8.33 -14.32 -16.86
N ALA A 13 9.62 -14.57 -16.66
CA ALA A 13 10.31 -14.34 -15.41
C ALA A 13 10.46 -12.84 -15.11
N TRP A 14 10.54 -12.48 -13.84
CA TRP A 14 10.88 -11.14 -13.40
C TRP A 14 11.55 -11.12 -12.03
N SER A 15 12.31 -10.07 -11.74
CA SER A 15 12.73 -9.66 -10.39
C SER A 15 11.78 -8.61 -9.80
N ASP A 16 11.68 -8.60 -8.48
CA ASP A 16 10.93 -7.57 -7.73
C ASP A 16 11.60 -6.20 -7.83
N ASP A 17 12.88 -6.11 -8.17
CA ASP A 17 13.59 -4.84 -8.30
C ASP A 17 13.36 -4.17 -9.67
N GLU A 18 12.74 -4.88 -10.61
CA GLU A 18 12.43 -4.34 -11.93
C GLU A 18 11.19 -3.43 -11.89
N TYR A 19 11.21 -2.39 -12.72
CA TYR A 19 10.03 -1.58 -13.01
C TYR A 19 8.86 -2.43 -13.54
N PRO A 20 7.61 -1.92 -13.47
CA PRO A 20 6.47 -2.54 -14.13
C PRO A 20 6.79 -2.86 -15.60
N SER A 21 6.31 -4.01 -16.08
CA SER A 21 6.64 -4.47 -17.43
C SER A 21 6.00 -3.58 -18.49
N THR A 22 6.71 -3.41 -19.60
CA THR A 22 6.15 -2.80 -20.82
C THR A 22 5.33 -3.81 -21.64
N ASP A 23 5.55 -5.10 -21.41
CA ASP A 23 4.81 -6.20 -22.02
C ASP A 23 3.50 -6.49 -21.25
N LEU A 24 2.39 -6.58 -21.98
CA LEU A 24 1.07 -6.81 -21.42
C LEU A 24 0.94 -8.18 -20.72
N ASN A 25 1.52 -9.24 -21.29
CA ASN A 25 1.40 -10.59 -20.74
C ASN A 25 2.21 -10.70 -19.44
N ILE A 26 3.43 -10.18 -19.41
CA ILE A 26 4.25 -10.13 -18.19
C ILE A 26 3.55 -9.26 -17.13
N ALA A 27 3.02 -8.09 -17.50
CA ALA A 27 2.26 -7.23 -16.59
C ALA A 27 1.05 -7.95 -15.99
N ARG A 28 0.31 -8.74 -16.78
CA ARG A 28 -0.82 -9.55 -16.30
C ARG A 28 -0.37 -10.61 -15.30
N VAL A 29 0.70 -11.35 -15.59
CA VAL A 29 1.25 -12.37 -14.70
C VAL A 29 1.67 -11.74 -13.38
N ARG A 30 2.43 -10.63 -13.43
CA ARG A 30 2.81 -9.84 -12.24
C ARG A 30 1.60 -9.37 -11.44
N ALA A 31 0.60 -8.78 -12.09
CA ALA A 31 -0.61 -8.31 -11.44
C ALA A 31 -1.36 -9.45 -10.72
N LYS A 32 -1.45 -10.63 -11.33
CA LYS A 32 -2.08 -11.81 -10.72
C LYS A 32 -1.27 -12.35 -9.54
N TYR A 33 0.05 -12.43 -9.67
CA TYR A 33 0.93 -12.88 -8.59
C TYR A 33 0.81 -11.97 -7.36
N TYR A 34 1.02 -10.66 -7.53
CA TYR A 34 0.97 -9.73 -6.40
C TYR A 34 -0.45 -9.56 -5.85
N GLY A 35 -1.48 -9.58 -6.72
CA GLY A 35 -2.87 -9.56 -6.26
C GLY A 35 -3.23 -10.79 -5.42
N GLY A 36 -2.75 -11.98 -5.83
CA GLY A 36 -2.92 -13.21 -5.06
C GLY A 36 -2.16 -13.19 -3.73
N LEU A 37 -0.91 -12.71 -3.75
CA LEU A 37 -0.11 -12.53 -2.53
C LEU A 37 -0.80 -11.57 -1.55
N TYR A 38 -1.27 -10.43 -2.04
CA TYR A 38 -2.04 -9.48 -1.25
C TYR A 38 -3.26 -10.14 -0.60
N MET A 39 -4.07 -10.89 -1.36
CA MET A 39 -5.25 -11.58 -0.85
C MET A 39 -4.94 -12.59 0.25
N MET A 40 -3.89 -13.39 0.10
CA MET A 40 -3.48 -14.37 1.11
C MET A 40 -2.96 -13.72 2.39
N LEU A 41 -2.25 -12.59 2.27
CA LEU A 41 -1.61 -11.93 3.42
C LEU A 41 -2.52 -10.92 4.12
N ARG A 42 -3.62 -10.50 3.49
CA ARG A 42 -4.55 -9.49 4.03
C ARG A 42 -5.09 -9.80 5.43
N PRO A 43 -5.38 -11.05 5.83
CA PRO A 43 -5.77 -11.36 7.21
C PRO A 43 -4.72 -10.96 8.24
N TYR A 44 -3.43 -11.17 7.94
CA TYR A 44 -2.33 -10.77 8.82
C TYR A 44 -2.16 -9.26 8.88
N LEU A 45 -2.35 -8.57 7.75
CA LEU A 45 -2.34 -7.10 7.73
C LEU A 45 -3.47 -6.53 8.61
N LYS A 46 -4.65 -7.15 8.59
CA LYS A 46 -5.78 -6.77 9.47
C LYS A 46 -5.44 -7.02 10.94
N LEU A 47 -4.90 -8.20 11.25
CA LEU A 47 -4.46 -8.55 12.61
C LEU A 47 -3.44 -7.53 13.14
N ALA A 48 -2.43 -7.22 12.33
CA ALA A 48 -1.39 -6.24 12.64
C ALA A 48 -1.96 -4.82 12.82
N SER A 49 -2.92 -4.41 12.00
CA SER A 49 -3.40 -3.03 12.01
C SER A 49 -4.44 -2.73 13.10
N HIS A 50 -5.22 -3.74 13.53
CA HIS A 50 -6.41 -3.52 14.35
C HIS A 50 -6.52 -4.40 15.60
N THR A 51 -5.81 -5.52 15.68
CA THR A 51 -5.99 -6.50 16.76
C THR A 51 -4.78 -6.58 17.67
N LEU A 52 -3.58 -6.50 17.11
CA LEU A 52 -2.37 -6.51 17.93
C LEU A 52 -2.23 -5.20 18.70
N GLU A 53 -2.02 -5.35 20.00
CA GLU A 53 -1.54 -4.26 20.84
C GLU A 53 -0.02 -4.20 20.69
N PHE A 54 0.46 -3.02 20.30
CA PHE A 54 1.88 -2.72 20.24
C PHE A 54 2.25 -1.84 21.43
N PRO A 55 3.49 -1.96 21.94
CA PRO A 55 4.00 -1.05 22.94
C PRO A 55 3.91 0.41 22.44
N PRO A 56 3.63 1.37 23.33
CA PRO A 56 3.54 2.77 22.94
C PRO A 56 4.86 3.24 22.32
N PRO A 57 4.82 4.04 21.23
CA PRO A 57 6.04 4.57 20.64
C PRO A 57 6.78 5.46 21.66
N PRO A 58 8.12 5.52 21.59
CA PRO A 58 8.92 6.31 22.52
C PRO A 58 8.52 7.80 22.48
N PRO A 59 8.54 8.51 23.63
CA PRO A 59 8.21 9.94 23.69
C PRO A 59 9.07 10.73 22.70
N GLY A 60 8.44 11.48 21.78
CA GLY A 60 9.11 12.35 20.81
C GLY A 60 9.07 11.90 19.35
N THR A 61 8.49 10.74 19.03
CA THR A 61 8.39 10.22 17.65
C THR A 61 7.08 10.54 16.93
N THR A 62 6.11 11.19 17.60
CA THR A 62 4.83 11.58 16.99
C THR A 62 4.63 13.10 17.06
N GLY A 63 4.50 13.74 15.91
CA GLY A 63 4.00 15.12 15.76
C GLY A 63 2.49 15.22 16.04
N ALA A 64 2.06 14.72 17.20
CA ALA A 64 0.69 14.86 17.68
C ALA A 64 0.57 16.16 18.50
N THR A 65 -0.29 17.03 18.02
CA THR A 65 -0.71 18.30 18.64
C THR A 65 -0.92 18.19 20.14
N GLN A 66 -0.21 19.04 20.89
CA GLN A 66 -0.37 19.23 22.32
C GLN A 66 -1.81 19.71 22.61
N ASN A 67 -2.61 18.89 23.28
CA ASN A 67 -3.77 19.38 24.00
C ASN A 67 -3.42 19.34 25.49
N ASN A 68 -3.05 20.52 26.01
CA ASN A 68 -2.76 20.73 27.43
C ASN A 68 -4.04 20.54 28.25
N SER A 69 -3.94 19.79 29.35
CA SER A 69 -4.83 19.95 30.49
C SER A 69 -3.94 20.08 31.73
N PRO A 70 -4.02 21.18 32.50
CA PRO A 70 -3.23 21.33 33.71
C PRO A 70 -3.95 20.62 34.86
N SER A 71 -3.32 19.60 35.44
CA SER A 71 -3.71 19.10 36.76
C SER A 71 -2.94 19.88 37.83
N PRO A 72 -3.61 20.48 38.82
CA PRO A 72 -2.95 21.02 40.00
C PRO A 72 -2.60 19.86 40.94
N TYR A 73 -1.62 20.07 41.83
CA TYR A 73 -1.10 19.15 42.86
C TYR A 73 0.18 18.37 42.50
N GLY A 74 1.30 18.88 43.03
CA GLY A 74 2.19 18.09 43.89
C GLY A 74 3.36 17.36 43.23
N ASN A 75 4.57 17.91 43.44
CA ASN A 75 5.86 17.27 43.17
C ASN A 75 5.99 15.88 43.81
N ALA A 76 6.48 14.90 43.06
CA ALA A 76 7.39 13.88 43.58
C ALA A 76 8.17 13.23 42.42
N ALA A 77 9.50 13.34 42.50
CA ALA A 77 10.43 12.56 41.72
C ALA A 77 10.17 11.06 41.97
N SER A 78 9.87 10.31 40.91
CA SER A 78 9.99 8.85 40.94
C SER A 78 10.69 8.41 39.67
N ASN A 79 11.89 7.85 39.83
CA ASN A 79 12.54 6.96 38.87
C ASN A 79 11.49 6.00 38.29
N ARG A 80 11.03 6.26 37.08
CA ARG A 80 10.41 5.24 36.25
C ARG A 80 11.44 4.90 35.20
N ASN A 81 12.24 3.88 35.47
CA ASN A 81 12.80 3.04 34.41
C ASN A 81 11.61 2.64 33.53
N VAL A 82 11.35 3.41 32.49
CA VAL A 82 10.39 3.03 31.44
C VAL A 82 11.07 1.87 30.75
N GLN A 83 10.78 0.67 31.23
CA GLN A 83 11.19 -0.56 30.59
C GLN A 83 10.55 -0.52 29.20
N MET A 84 11.36 -0.18 28.19
CA MET A 84 10.97 -0.25 26.79
C MET A 84 10.51 -1.68 26.57
N VAL A 85 9.19 -1.87 26.43
CA VAL A 85 8.64 -3.19 26.11
C VAL A 85 9.01 -3.44 24.67
N ASP A 86 10.00 -4.30 24.46
CA ASP A 86 10.42 -4.72 23.13
C ASP A 86 9.32 -5.54 22.46
N LEU A 87 9.28 -5.51 21.12
CA LEU A 87 8.33 -6.30 20.34
C LEU A 87 8.67 -7.78 20.49
N SER A 88 7.66 -8.63 20.66
CA SER A 88 7.89 -10.08 20.67
C SER A 88 8.32 -10.60 19.29
N GLU A 89 8.99 -11.75 19.25
CA GLU A 89 9.35 -12.43 17.99
C GLU A 89 8.15 -12.64 17.06
N ASP A 90 6.98 -12.96 17.62
CA ASP A 90 5.78 -13.17 16.82
C ASP A 90 5.18 -11.86 16.30
N GLN A 91 5.27 -10.77 17.06
CA GLN A 91 4.92 -9.43 16.58
C GLN A 91 5.83 -9.03 15.41
N HIS A 92 7.13 -9.26 15.51
CA HIS A 92 8.08 -9.00 14.42
C HIS A 92 7.73 -9.80 13.15
N LYS A 93 7.41 -11.09 13.28
CA LYS A 93 6.98 -11.93 12.14
C LYS A 93 5.71 -11.39 11.50
N ILE A 94 4.71 -10.99 12.29
CA ILE A 94 3.45 -10.45 11.77
C ILE A 94 3.66 -9.12 11.07
N ILE A 95 4.49 -8.23 11.61
CA ILE A 95 4.87 -6.96 10.97
C ILE A 95 5.56 -7.24 9.63
N LYS A 96 6.47 -8.21 9.57
CA LYS A 96 7.15 -8.60 8.32
C LYS A 96 6.14 -9.07 7.26
N ILE A 97 5.17 -9.90 7.65
CA ILE A 97 4.10 -10.36 6.74
C ILE A 97 3.22 -9.19 6.29
N ALA A 98 2.91 -8.26 7.19
CA ALA A 98 2.14 -7.06 6.87
C ALA A 98 2.89 -6.18 5.84
N CYS A 99 4.21 -6.03 5.97
CA CYS A 99 5.05 -5.32 4.99
C CYS A 99 4.98 -5.99 3.62
N GLN A 100 5.05 -7.32 3.55
CA GLN A 100 4.88 -8.06 2.30
C GLN A 100 3.49 -7.83 1.68
N CYS A 101 2.44 -7.77 2.50
CA CYS A 101 1.08 -7.48 2.04
C CYS A 101 0.97 -6.05 1.45
N ILE A 102 1.56 -5.06 2.12
CA ILE A 102 1.61 -3.65 1.64
C ILE A 102 2.35 -3.57 0.30
N ASN A 103 3.52 -4.20 0.21
CA ASN A 103 4.30 -4.24 -1.03
C ASN A 103 3.54 -4.92 -2.17
N ALA A 104 2.83 -6.02 -1.89
CA ALA A 104 1.99 -6.70 -2.86
C ALA A 104 0.80 -5.83 -3.33
N ALA A 105 0.18 -5.08 -2.42
CA ALA A 105 -0.89 -4.14 -2.77
C ALA A 105 -0.38 -3.02 -3.70
N ILE A 106 0.79 -2.43 -3.40
CA ILE A 106 1.38 -1.39 -4.25
C ILE A 106 1.76 -1.97 -5.62
N ARG A 107 2.48 -3.09 -5.65
CA ARG A 107 2.97 -3.72 -6.89
C ARG A 107 1.84 -4.19 -7.79
N SER A 108 0.76 -4.77 -7.25
CA SER A 108 -0.42 -5.13 -8.03
C SER A 108 -1.15 -3.90 -8.59
N THR A 109 -1.07 -2.76 -7.91
CA THR A 109 -1.70 -1.50 -8.35
C THR A 109 -1.01 -0.91 -9.57
N ILE A 110 0.32 -0.88 -9.55
CA ILE A 110 1.14 -0.25 -10.60
C ILE A 110 1.54 -1.20 -11.74
N ALA A 111 1.15 -2.47 -11.68
CA ALA A 111 1.63 -3.52 -12.58
C ALA A 111 1.44 -3.21 -14.07
N PHE A 112 0.45 -2.38 -14.40
CA PHE A 112 0.10 -2.02 -15.78
C PHE A 112 0.59 -0.64 -16.21
N ASP A 113 1.27 0.12 -15.34
CA ASP A 113 1.52 1.55 -15.57
C ASP A 113 2.37 1.82 -16.82
N ARG A 114 3.18 0.85 -17.26
CA ARG A 114 4.10 0.97 -18.38
C ARG A 114 3.73 0.17 -19.63
N VAL A 115 2.56 -0.48 -19.66
CA VAL A 115 2.20 -1.33 -20.79
C VAL A 115 2.19 -0.50 -22.10
N GLY A 116 2.98 -0.95 -23.07
CA GLY A 116 3.14 -0.30 -24.37
C GLY A 116 4.25 0.77 -24.45
N GLU A 117 5.03 0.95 -23.39
CA GLU A 117 6.26 1.77 -23.44
C GLU A 117 7.43 1.05 -24.12
N GLU A 118 8.46 1.83 -24.48
CA GLU A 118 9.70 1.27 -25.02
C GLU A 118 10.41 0.41 -23.97
N PRO A 119 10.87 -0.81 -24.30
CA PRO A 119 11.70 -1.62 -23.42
C PRO A 119 12.92 -0.82 -22.92
N GLY A 120 13.22 -0.92 -21.61
CA GLY A 120 14.34 -0.20 -21.00
C GLY A 120 14.09 1.29 -20.69
N SER A 121 12.95 1.86 -21.07
CA SER A 121 12.59 3.23 -20.68
C SER A 121 12.54 3.38 -19.14
N GLN A 122 12.81 4.60 -18.65
CA GLN A 122 12.70 4.89 -17.22
C GLN A 122 11.25 4.95 -16.76
N TYR A 123 11.00 4.54 -15.53
CA TYR A 123 9.68 4.63 -14.90
C TYR A 123 9.67 5.73 -13.86
N GLN A 124 8.84 6.74 -14.06
CA GLN A 124 8.49 7.64 -12.97
C GLN A 124 7.39 6.99 -12.13
N TYR A 125 7.73 6.55 -10.92
CA TYR A 125 6.81 5.81 -10.07
C TYR A 125 5.47 6.52 -9.90
N PHE A 126 4.41 5.71 -9.99
CA PHE A 126 3.01 6.13 -9.84
C PHE A 126 2.54 7.09 -10.93
N GLN A 127 3.21 7.13 -12.08
CA GLN A 127 2.74 7.86 -13.26
C GLN A 127 2.44 6.87 -14.38
N PRO A 128 1.16 6.61 -14.67
CA PRO A 128 0.80 5.68 -15.73
C PRO A 128 1.15 6.32 -17.08
N THR A 129 2.03 5.68 -17.84
CA THR A 129 2.51 6.17 -19.15
C THR A 129 1.90 5.43 -20.33
N ARG A 130 1.00 4.46 -20.09
CA ARG A 130 0.37 3.61 -21.12
C ARG A 130 -0.06 4.40 -22.37
N LYS A 131 0.48 4.04 -23.54
CA LYS A 131 0.17 4.68 -24.83
C LYS A 131 -1.16 4.24 -25.45
N LYS A 132 -1.78 3.16 -24.95
CA LYS A 132 -2.99 2.55 -25.51
C LYS A 132 -3.95 2.12 -24.41
N ARG A 133 -5.23 1.97 -24.78
CA ARG A 133 -6.26 1.38 -23.91
C ARG A 133 -5.78 0.01 -23.41
N LEU A 134 -5.86 -0.21 -22.10
CA LEU A 134 -5.48 -1.48 -21.49
C LEU A 134 -6.49 -2.58 -21.85
N ILE A 135 -6.04 -3.57 -22.62
CA ILE A 135 -6.84 -4.73 -23.02
C ILE A 135 -6.58 -5.87 -22.04
N VAL A 136 -7.43 -5.98 -21.02
CA VAL A 136 -7.41 -7.06 -20.02
C VAL A 136 -8.73 -7.80 -20.04
N THR A 137 -8.74 -9.03 -19.52
CA THR A 137 -9.93 -9.90 -19.52
C THR A 137 -11.10 -9.32 -18.73
N ASN A 138 -10.83 -8.55 -17.67
CA ASN A 138 -11.84 -7.89 -16.86
C ASN A 138 -11.31 -6.56 -16.33
N ILE A 139 -11.46 -5.49 -17.12
CA ILE A 139 -11.00 -4.15 -16.73
C ILE A 139 -11.71 -3.65 -15.47
N PHE A 140 -13.01 -3.92 -15.34
CA PHE A 140 -13.78 -3.53 -14.15
C PHE A 140 -13.18 -4.14 -12.88
N GLY A 141 -13.00 -5.46 -12.85
CA GLY A 141 -12.43 -6.16 -11.70
C GLY A 141 -10.99 -5.73 -11.40
N THR A 142 -10.20 -5.44 -12.43
CA THR A 142 -8.84 -4.90 -12.24
C THR A 142 -8.87 -3.52 -11.57
N LEU A 143 -9.71 -2.61 -12.04
CA LEU A 143 -9.80 -1.26 -11.48
C LEU A 143 -10.42 -1.25 -10.08
N HIS A 144 -11.45 -2.05 -9.84
CA HIS A 144 -12.07 -2.17 -8.52
C HIS A 144 -11.10 -2.76 -7.47
N ALA A 145 -10.22 -3.69 -7.87
CA ALA A 145 -9.16 -4.18 -6.99
C ALA A 145 -8.14 -3.07 -6.63
N GLN A 146 -7.76 -2.22 -7.60
CA GLN A 146 -6.87 -1.07 -7.35
C GLN A 146 -7.51 -0.05 -6.42
N PHE A 147 -8.80 0.24 -6.60
CA PHE A 147 -9.61 1.03 -5.68
C PHE A 147 -9.52 0.49 -4.25
N GLY A 148 -9.81 -0.80 -4.06
CA GLY A 148 -9.78 -1.42 -2.73
C GLY A 148 -8.40 -1.37 -2.07
N ASN A 149 -7.32 -1.49 -2.86
CA ASN A 149 -5.95 -1.36 -2.36
C ASN A 149 -5.70 0.04 -1.77
N MET A 150 -6.17 1.11 -2.42
CA MET A 150 -5.98 2.48 -1.91
C MET A 150 -6.61 2.68 -0.53
N LEU A 151 -7.81 2.14 -0.32
CA LEU A 151 -8.49 2.21 0.98
C LEU A 151 -7.71 1.46 2.08
N VAL A 152 -7.18 0.28 1.74
CA VAL A 152 -6.37 -0.50 2.69
C VAL A 152 -5.06 0.22 3.01
N LEU A 153 -4.35 0.75 2.01
CA LEU A 153 -3.12 1.50 2.23
C LEU A 153 -3.36 2.77 3.08
N ALA A 154 -4.45 3.51 2.83
CA ALA A 154 -4.82 4.65 3.65
C ALA A 154 -5.14 4.26 5.11
N SER A 155 -5.83 3.12 5.31
CA SER A 155 -6.12 2.58 6.64
C SER A 155 -4.84 2.19 7.38
N VAL A 156 -3.90 1.54 6.70
CA VAL A 156 -2.60 1.16 7.29
C VAL A 156 -1.80 2.40 7.67
N TYR A 157 -1.73 3.40 6.79
CA TYR A 157 -1.00 4.64 7.05
C TYR A 157 -1.49 5.40 8.31
N LYS A 158 -2.76 5.20 8.70
CA LYS A 158 -3.36 5.79 9.90
C LYS A 158 -3.37 4.87 11.12
N SER A 159 -2.94 3.61 10.99
CA SER A 159 -2.99 2.64 12.08
C SER A 159 -1.73 2.68 12.95
N LYS A 160 -1.79 2.01 14.11
CA LYS A 160 -0.66 1.83 15.02
C LYS A 160 0.47 0.98 14.42
N LEU A 161 0.21 0.27 13.32
CA LEU A 161 1.23 -0.49 12.59
C LEU A 161 2.19 0.43 11.83
N TYR A 162 1.74 1.58 11.33
CA TYR A 162 2.55 2.43 10.44
C TYR A 162 3.92 2.82 11.02
N PRO A 163 4.02 3.27 12.28
CA PRO A 163 5.33 3.60 12.89
C PRO A 163 6.27 2.40 13.06
N LEU A 164 5.76 1.18 12.97
CA LEU A 164 6.52 -0.06 13.13
C LEU A 164 6.96 -0.65 11.78
N LEU A 165 6.56 -0.04 10.67
CA LEU A 165 7.05 -0.45 9.36
C LEU A 165 8.53 -0.07 9.21
N PRO A 166 9.29 -0.82 8.39
CA PRO A 166 10.66 -0.48 8.04
C PRO A 166 10.79 0.96 7.52
N SER A 167 11.89 1.63 7.83
CA SER A 167 12.15 3.02 7.42
C SER A 167 12.19 3.20 5.90
N ASP A 168 12.54 2.15 5.16
CA ASP A 168 12.57 2.09 3.69
C ASP A 168 11.24 1.63 3.07
N THR A 169 10.16 1.61 3.86
CA THR A 169 8.83 1.25 3.37
C THR A 169 8.38 2.13 2.21
N TRP A 170 7.74 1.51 1.21
CA TRP A 170 7.16 2.22 0.09
C TRP A 170 5.89 2.99 0.46
N LEU A 171 5.29 2.73 1.62
CA LEU A 171 4.06 3.40 2.08
C LEU A 171 4.36 4.76 2.72
N THR A 172 5.10 5.64 2.07
CA THR A 172 5.29 7.01 2.56
C THR A 172 4.06 7.88 2.27
N LYS A 173 3.93 9.04 2.93
CA LYS A 173 2.87 10.01 2.60
C LYS A 173 2.90 10.42 1.12
N ALA A 174 4.09 10.70 0.60
CA ALA A 174 4.29 11.11 -0.78
C ALA A 174 3.88 10.02 -1.76
N ASN A 175 4.32 8.77 -1.53
CA ASN A 175 3.96 7.64 -2.38
C ASN A 175 2.46 7.32 -2.30
N LEU A 176 1.86 7.43 -1.11
CA LEU A 176 0.42 7.24 -0.94
C LEU A 176 -0.38 8.30 -1.70
N ALA A 177 0.00 9.57 -1.60
CA ALA A 177 -0.65 10.65 -2.36
C ALA A 177 -0.52 10.44 -3.88
N ALA A 178 0.68 10.08 -4.35
CA ALA A 178 0.92 9.76 -5.75
C ALA A 178 0.09 8.56 -6.24
N LEU A 179 -0.01 7.49 -5.44
CA LEU A 179 -0.84 6.31 -5.72
C LEU A 179 -2.33 6.66 -5.80
N PHE A 180 -2.84 7.51 -4.91
CA PHE A 180 -4.21 8.01 -4.95
C PHE A 180 -4.47 8.80 -6.23
N LYS A 181 -3.63 9.79 -6.53
CA LYS A 181 -3.73 10.60 -7.75
C LYS A 181 -3.73 9.73 -9.01
N ARG A 182 -2.81 8.77 -9.08
CA ARG A 182 -2.71 7.79 -10.17
C ARG A 182 -3.97 6.95 -10.30
N THR A 183 -4.47 6.41 -9.21
CA THR A 183 -5.61 5.48 -9.23
C THR A 183 -6.90 6.21 -9.58
N ILE A 184 -7.09 7.44 -9.09
CA ILE A 184 -8.20 8.32 -9.47
C ILE A 184 -8.17 8.60 -10.98
N ALA A 185 -7.01 8.97 -11.53
CA ALA A 185 -6.87 9.22 -12.97
C ALA A 185 -7.24 7.97 -13.80
N VAL A 186 -6.67 6.82 -13.46
CA VAL A 186 -6.91 5.57 -14.21
C VAL A 186 -8.35 5.07 -14.10
N ILE A 187 -9.01 5.24 -12.95
CA ILE A 187 -10.43 4.88 -12.80
C ILE A 187 -11.31 5.86 -13.58
N SER A 188 -10.99 7.16 -13.57
CA SER A 188 -11.75 8.19 -14.27
C SER A 188 -11.90 7.90 -15.77
N ASP A 189 -10.87 7.34 -16.42
CA ASP A 189 -10.90 6.96 -17.84
C ASP A 189 -12.01 5.95 -18.19
N VAL A 190 -12.44 5.13 -17.21
CA VAL A 190 -13.40 4.04 -17.44
C VAL A 190 -14.71 4.26 -16.66
N ALA A 191 -14.72 5.14 -15.66
CA ALA A 191 -15.82 5.34 -14.74
C ALA A 191 -17.15 5.66 -15.42
N GLN A 192 -17.14 6.43 -16.52
CA GLN A 192 -18.37 6.76 -17.26
C GLN A 192 -19.14 5.53 -17.75
N ASN A 193 -18.46 4.41 -17.95
CA ASN A 193 -19.05 3.16 -18.45
C ASN A 193 -19.52 2.22 -17.33
N SER A 194 -19.35 2.57 -16.04
CA SER A 194 -19.74 1.73 -14.92
C SER A 194 -20.20 2.57 -13.72
N PRO A 195 -21.47 2.44 -13.27
CA PRO A 195 -21.95 3.18 -12.11
C PRO A 195 -21.16 2.85 -10.83
N ILE A 196 -20.65 1.62 -10.71
CA ILE A 196 -19.83 1.21 -9.57
C ILE A 196 -18.47 1.91 -9.60
N LEU A 197 -17.80 1.99 -10.75
CA LEU A 197 -16.52 2.71 -10.83
C LEU A 197 -16.67 4.22 -10.63
N ARG A 198 -17.83 4.81 -10.95
CA ARG A 198 -18.13 6.21 -10.56
C ARG A 198 -18.20 6.36 -9.05
N MET A 199 -18.88 5.42 -8.37
CA MET A 199 -18.94 5.43 -6.90
C MET A 199 -17.54 5.26 -6.29
N ASP A 200 -16.76 4.29 -6.79
CA ASP A 200 -15.37 4.07 -6.37
C ASP A 200 -14.53 5.34 -6.52
N LEU A 201 -14.66 6.05 -7.65
CA LEU A 201 -13.96 7.30 -7.93
C LEU A 201 -14.32 8.39 -6.91
N GLU A 202 -15.60 8.58 -6.61
CA GLU A 202 -16.05 9.58 -5.63
C GLU A 202 -15.59 9.24 -4.22
N ILE A 203 -15.60 7.95 -3.85
CA ILE A 203 -15.04 7.50 -2.56
C ILE A 203 -13.54 7.83 -2.49
N LEU A 204 -12.75 7.55 -3.53
CA LEU A 204 -11.32 7.85 -3.52
C LEU A 204 -11.04 9.35 -3.39
N LYS A 205 -11.74 10.20 -4.13
CA LYS A 205 -11.59 11.66 -4.01
C LYS A 205 -11.93 12.15 -2.60
N ASN A 206 -12.97 11.58 -1.98
CA ASN A 206 -13.34 11.94 -0.61
C ASN A 206 -12.28 11.52 0.40
N VAL A 207 -11.77 10.29 0.30
CA VAL A 207 -10.70 9.78 1.17
C VAL A 207 -9.41 10.59 0.96
N GLN A 208 -9.06 10.91 -0.28
CA GLN A 208 -7.88 11.72 -0.60
C GLN A 208 -7.92 13.08 0.11
N ARG A 209 -9.06 13.78 0.04
CA ARG A 209 -9.30 15.06 0.73
C ARG A 209 -9.24 14.92 2.24
N GLN A 210 -9.99 13.98 2.81
CA GLN A 210 -10.07 13.79 4.26
C GLN A 210 -8.70 13.46 4.89
N HIS A 211 -7.81 12.81 4.13
CA HIS A 211 -6.50 12.39 4.62
C HIS A 211 -5.37 13.37 4.26
N GLY A 212 -5.65 14.48 3.55
CA GLY A 212 -4.65 15.45 3.12
C GLY A 212 -3.61 14.85 2.17
N LEU A 213 -4.10 14.11 1.17
CA LEU A 213 -3.33 13.38 0.15
C LEU A 213 -3.48 13.98 -1.26
N GLU A 214 -4.00 15.20 -1.37
CA GLU A 214 -4.10 15.95 -2.64
C GLU A 214 -2.77 16.52 -3.10
#